data_AF-A0A3D3UVU7-F1
#
_entry.id   AF-A0A3D3UVU7-F1
#
_cell.length_a   1.000
_cell.length_b   1.000
_cell.length_c   1.000
_cell.angle_alpha   90.00
_cell.angle_beta   90.00
_cell.angle_gamma   90.00
#
_symmetry.space_group_name_H-M   'P 1'
#
loop_
_entity.id
_entity.type
_entity.pdbx_description
1 polymer ?
#
loop_
_entity_poly.entity_id
_entity_poly.type
_entity_poly.pdbx_seq_one_letter_code
_entity_poly.pdbx_strand_id
1 'polypeptide(L)'
;MNVLYKYCDQKGIVKILELLELKLPYISDVNDPLECLPYFYCPDDKSAIEARYLSVLRKRNIPEPAGYKQALNGLYEKGEIQKMLADSSLECQKNMNCKSCLLSVSKTARNTLMWAHYADKHKGTIIGIDFDNIFPNSGINFTV
;
A
#
# COMPACT_ATOMS: atom_id res chain seq x y z
N MET A 1 -8.27 9.80 23.80
CA MET A 1 -7.03 10.45 23.35
C MET A 1 -6.15 9.39 22.71
N ASN A 2 -6.35 9.20 21.41
CA ASN A 2 -5.56 8.31 20.58
C ASN A 2 -4.28 9.03 20.14
N VAL A 3 -3.29 9.05 21.03
CA VAL A 3 -1.97 9.57 20.72
C VAL A 3 -1.12 8.47 20.11
N LEU A 4 -0.59 8.70 18.92
CA LEU A 4 0.43 7.84 18.31
C LEU A 4 1.76 8.60 18.23
N TYR A 5 2.85 7.87 18.39
CA TYR A 5 4.19 8.40 18.58
C TYR A 5 5.03 8.22 17.33
N LYS A 6 5.56 9.34 16.82
CA LYS A 6 6.55 9.35 15.75
C LYS A 6 7.94 9.46 16.34
N TYR A 7 8.81 8.51 16.00
CA TYR A 7 10.24 8.55 16.32
C TYR A 7 10.98 9.29 15.22
N CYS A 8 11.85 10.22 15.59
CA CYS A 8 12.62 11.06 14.67
C CYS A 8 14.06 11.20 15.14
N ASP A 9 14.98 11.35 14.17
CA ASP A 9 16.31 11.85 14.43
C ASP A 9 16.28 13.38 14.70
N GLN A 10 17.44 13.93 15.09
CA GLN A 10 17.56 15.35 15.44
C GLN A 10 17.26 16.27 14.25
N LYS A 11 17.57 15.86 13.02
CA LYS A 11 17.30 16.64 11.82
C LYS A 11 15.81 16.63 11.46
N GLY A 12 15.17 15.48 11.62
CA GLY A 12 13.74 15.30 11.36
C GLY A 12 12.88 16.14 12.29
N ILE A 13 13.17 16.15 13.59
CA ILE A 13 12.39 16.95 14.55
C ILE A 13 12.49 18.45 14.28
N VAL A 14 13.69 18.95 13.97
CA VAL A 14 13.89 20.38 13.63
C VAL A 14 13.03 20.77 12.44
N LYS A 15 13.07 19.98 11.35
CA LYS A 15 12.25 20.22 10.16
C LYS A 15 10.75 20.18 10.43
N ILE A 16 10.30 19.21 11.23
CA ILE A 16 8.87 19.08 11.57
C ILE A 16 8.41 20.32 12.36
N LEU A 17 9.21 20.79 13.31
CA LEU A 17 8.84 21.95 14.12
C LEU A 17 8.97 23.28 13.37
N GLU A 18 9.95 23.42 12.48
CA GLU A 18 10.15 24.61 11.64
C GLU A 18 9.05 24.77 10.59
N LEU A 19 8.68 23.67 9.92
CA LEU A 19 7.71 23.70 8.82
C LEU A 19 6.28 23.41 9.27
N LEU A 20 6.11 22.83 10.47
CA LEU A 20 4.84 22.26 10.94
C LEU A 20 4.26 21.21 9.97
N GLU A 21 5.14 20.53 9.23
CA GLU A 21 4.82 19.51 8.25
C GLU A 21 5.41 18.16 8.63
N LEU A 22 4.68 17.08 8.37
CA LEU A 22 5.15 15.72 8.58
C LEU A 22 5.42 15.04 7.24
N LYS A 23 6.68 14.66 6.99
CA LYS A 23 7.05 13.89 5.80
C LYS A 23 6.46 12.49 5.88
N LEU A 24 5.69 12.11 4.86
CA LEU A 24 5.27 10.74 4.61
C LEU A 24 6.22 10.11 3.57
N PRO A 25 7.08 9.15 3.94
CA PRO A 25 7.89 8.42 2.96
C PRO A 25 6.99 7.65 1.99
N TYR A 26 7.41 7.57 0.73
CA TYR A 26 6.81 6.61 -0.20
C TYR A 26 7.15 5.19 0.24
N ILE A 27 6.32 4.21 -0.14
CA ILE A 27 6.63 2.79 0.10
C ILE A 27 7.98 2.41 -0.54
N SER A 28 8.33 3.02 -1.66
CA SER A 28 9.66 2.84 -2.28
C SER A 28 10.84 3.31 -1.43
N ASP A 29 10.61 4.18 -0.44
CA ASP A 29 11.67 4.82 0.35
C ASP A 29 11.94 4.10 1.68
N VAL A 30 11.14 3.11 2.06
CA VAL A 30 11.36 2.35 3.31
C VAL A 30 12.46 1.31 3.16
N ASN A 31 13.07 0.94 4.30
CA ASN A 31 14.19 0.00 4.34
C ASN A 31 13.86 -1.38 3.74
N ASP A 32 12.60 -1.80 3.86
CA ASP A 32 12.08 -2.97 3.17
C ASP A 32 10.73 -2.65 2.52
N PRO A 33 10.72 -2.29 1.22
CA PRO A 33 9.49 -2.04 0.48
C PRO A 33 8.62 -3.29 0.33
N LEU A 34 9.20 -4.50 0.45
CA LEU A 34 8.49 -5.77 0.26
C LEU A 34 7.45 -6.01 1.35
N GLU A 35 7.72 -5.57 2.58
CA GLU A 35 6.76 -5.63 3.71
C GLU A 35 5.51 -4.77 3.48
N CYS A 36 5.61 -3.77 2.60
CA CYS A 36 4.56 -2.81 2.32
C CYS A 36 3.94 -2.98 0.92
N LEU A 37 4.32 -4.02 0.16
CA LEU A 37 3.77 -4.25 -1.18
C LEU A 37 2.28 -4.57 -1.12
N PRO A 38 1.44 -3.90 -1.93
CA PRO A 38 0.05 -4.31 -2.08
C PRO A 38 0.00 -5.69 -2.75
N TYR A 39 -0.63 -6.65 -2.08
CA TYR A 39 -0.92 -7.96 -2.66
C TYR A 39 -2.21 -7.90 -3.49
N PHE A 40 -2.09 -8.11 -4.80
CA PHE A 40 -3.25 -8.23 -5.69
C PHE A 40 -3.62 -9.69 -5.86
N TYR A 41 -4.71 -10.10 -5.21
CA TYR A 41 -5.31 -11.41 -5.48
C TYR A 41 -6.01 -11.38 -6.83
N CYS A 42 -5.49 -12.14 -7.79
CA CYS A 42 -6.18 -12.43 -9.02
C CYS A 42 -6.41 -13.95 -9.10
N PRO A 43 -7.66 -14.42 -8.96
CA PRO A 43 -7.95 -15.85 -9.08
C PRO A 43 -7.48 -16.37 -10.43
N ASP A 44 -6.64 -17.41 -10.43
CA ASP A 44 -6.35 -18.22 -11.61
C ASP A 44 -7.47 -19.25 -11.80
N ASP A 45 -8.69 -18.74 -11.94
CA ASP A 45 -9.88 -19.51 -12.23
C ASP A 45 -10.44 -19.05 -13.57
N LYS A 46 -10.45 -19.98 -14.52
CA LYS A 46 -10.96 -19.76 -15.87
C LYS A 46 -12.37 -19.18 -15.89
N SER A 47 -13.26 -19.64 -15.00
CA SER A 47 -14.63 -19.13 -14.92
C SER A 47 -14.69 -17.70 -14.40
N ALA A 48 -13.90 -17.37 -13.36
CA ALA A 48 -13.76 -16.00 -12.86
C ALA A 48 -13.17 -15.05 -13.92
N ILE A 49 -12.17 -15.50 -14.68
CA ILE A 49 -11.54 -14.73 -15.76
C ILE A 49 -12.53 -14.46 -16.89
N GLU A 50 -13.29 -15.47 -17.31
CA GLU A 50 -14.33 -15.31 -18.34
C GLU A 50 -15.41 -14.32 -17.87
N ALA A 51 -15.91 -14.48 -16.64
CA ALA A 51 -16.91 -13.57 -16.08
C ALA A 51 -16.40 -12.13 -16.03
N ARG A 52 -15.13 -11.92 -15.65
CA ARG A 52 -14.50 -10.60 -15.63
C ARG A 52 -14.37 -10.02 -17.03
N TYR A 53 -13.93 -10.80 -18.02
CA TYR A 53 -13.86 -10.39 -19.42
C TYR A 53 -15.23 -9.90 -19.93
N LEU A 54 -16.29 -10.70 -19.74
CA LEU A 54 -17.66 -10.35 -20.12
C LEU A 54 -18.16 -9.08 -19.40
N SER A 55 -17.82 -8.92 -18.12
CA SER A 55 -18.20 -7.73 -17.35
C SER A 55 -17.60 -6.44 -17.93
N VAL A 56 -16.36 -6.50 -18.44
CA VAL A 56 -15.67 -5.34 -19.06
C VAL A 56 -16.32 -4.99 -20.39
N LEU A 57 -16.64 -6.00 -21.21
CA LEU A 57 -17.35 -5.79 -22.48
C LEU A 57 -18.69 -5.09 -22.26
N ARG A 58 -19.50 -5.60 -21.31
CA ARG A 58 -20.78 -5.00 -20.92
C ARG A 58 -20.63 -3.57 -20.44
N LYS A 59 -19.67 -3.29 -19.55
CA LYS A 59 -19.40 -1.92 -19.05
C LYS A 59 -19.01 -0.95 -20.17
N ARG A 60 -18.35 -1.44 -21.22
CA ARG A 60 -17.89 -0.64 -22.36
C ARG A 60 -18.87 -0.64 -23.54
N ASN A 61 -20.04 -1.26 -23.42
CA ASN A 61 -20.99 -1.47 -24.51
C ASN A 61 -20.37 -2.13 -25.75
N ILE A 62 -19.41 -3.03 -25.55
CA ILE A 62 -18.77 -3.79 -26.63
C ILE A 62 -19.53 -5.12 -26.76
N PRO A 63 -20.03 -5.49 -27.96
CA PRO A 63 -20.68 -6.76 -28.18
C PRO A 63 -19.71 -7.93 -27.98
N GLU A 64 -20.23 -9.07 -27.53
CA GLU A 64 -19.43 -10.28 -27.30
C GLU A 64 -18.86 -10.79 -28.65
N PRO A 65 -17.52 -10.91 -28.79
CA PRO A 65 -16.92 -11.34 -30.04
C PRO A 65 -17.24 -12.80 -30.37
N ALA A 66 -17.52 -13.11 -31.64
CA ALA A 66 -17.69 -14.49 -32.07
C ALA A 66 -16.41 -15.30 -31.81
N GLY A 67 -16.54 -16.50 -31.22
CA GLY A 67 -15.41 -17.39 -30.94
C GLY A 67 -14.54 -17.00 -29.73
N TYR A 68 -14.92 -15.99 -28.94
CA TYR A 68 -14.11 -15.53 -27.81
C TYR A 68 -13.76 -16.65 -26.82
N LYS A 69 -14.68 -17.59 -26.57
CA LYS A 69 -14.46 -18.74 -25.66
C LYS A 69 -13.30 -19.61 -26.11
N GLN A 70 -13.20 -19.87 -27.40
CA GLN A 70 -12.19 -20.75 -27.97
C GLN A 70 -10.81 -20.07 -27.94
N ALA A 71 -10.77 -18.77 -28.22
CA ALA A 71 -9.57 -17.94 -28.06
C ALA A 71 -9.11 -17.88 -26.59
N LEU A 72 -10.04 -17.61 -25.66
CA LEU A 72 -9.75 -17.56 -24.21
C LEU A 72 -9.21 -18.90 -23.70
N ASN A 73 -9.81 -20.02 -24.11
CA ASN A 73 -9.33 -21.36 -23.78
C ASN A 73 -7.90 -21.58 -24.27
N GLY A 74 -7.62 -21.25 -25.53
CA GLY A 74 -6.28 -21.41 -26.10
C GLY A 74 -5.22 -20.58 -25.38
N LEU A 75 -5.56 -19.36 -24.95
CA LEU A 75 -4.65 -18.51 -24.15
C LEU A 75 -4.41 -19.07 -22.74
N TYR A 76 -5.46 -19.63 -22.12
CA TYR A 76 -5.36 -20.25 -20.80
C TYR A 76 -4.49 -21.51 -20.82
N GLU A 77 -4.72 -22.40 -21.78
CA GLU A 77 -3.96 -23.65 -21.94
C GLU A 77 -2.48 -23.40 -22.25
N LYS A 78 -2.17 -22.31 -22.96
CA LYS A 78 -0.79 -21.87 -23.23
C LYS A 78 -0.11 -21.17 -22.06
N GLY A 79 -0.82 -20.90 -20.96
CA GLY A 79 -0.28 -20.16 -19.83
C GLY A 79 -0.15 -18.63 -20.06
N GLU A 80 -0.66 -18.11 -21.18
CA GLU A 80 -0.51 -16.70 -21.55
C GLU A 80 -1.32 -15.79 -20.61
N ILE A 81 -2.51 -16.24 -20.19
CA ILE A 81 -3.34 -15.48 -19.25
C ILE A 81 -2.63 -15.33 -17.91
N GLN A 82 -2.05 -16.41 -17.38
CA GLN A 82 -1.31 -16.40 -16.11
C GLN A 82 -0.13 -15.44 -16.18
N LYS A 83 0.60 -15.45 -17.30
CA LYS A 83 1.70 -14.51 -17.54
C LYS A 83 1.21 -13.06 -17.58
N MET A 84 0.15 -12.77 -18.32
CA MET A 84 -0.44 -11.43 -18.39
C MET A 84 -0.95 -10.94 -17.03
N LEU A 85 -1.54 -11.83 -16.23
CA LEU A 85 -2.00 -11.52 -14.87
C LEU A 85 -0.83 -11.20 -13.95
N ALA A 86 0.24 -11.99 -14.02
CA ALA A 86 1.46 -11.75 -13.24
C ALA A 86 2.13 -10.42 -13.63
N ASP A 87 2.28 -10.16 -14.93
CA ASP A 87 2.87 -8.92 -15.45
C ASP A 87 2.03 -7.70 -15.04
N SER A 88 0.71 -7.79 -15.16
CA SER A 88 -0.22 -6.72 -14.74
C SER A 88 -0.17 -6.49 -13.23
N SER A 89 -0.10 -7.55 -12.42
CA SER A 89 0.03 -7.44 -10.97
C SER A 89 1.33 -6.76 -10.59
N LEU A 90 2.44 -7.13 -11.24
CA LEU A 90 3.75 -6.52 -11.01
C LEU A 90 3.76 -5.04 -11.39
N GLU A 91 3.13 -4.67 -12.51
CA GLU A 91 2.99 -3.27 -12.93
C GLU A 91 2.14 -2.46 -11.93
N CYS A 92 1.01 -3.00 -11.49
CA CYS A 92 0.19 -2.38 -10.46
C CYS A 92 0.96 -2.18 -9.15
N GLN A 93 1.73 -3.17 -8.71
CA GLN A 93 2.59 -3.06 -7.52
C GLN A 93 3.61 -1.94 -7.66
N LYS A 94 4.34 -1.89 -8.78
CA LYS A 94 5.32 -0.83 -9.04
C LYS A 94 4.69 0.56 -9.03
N ASN A 95 3.55 0.72 -9.70
CA ASN A 95 2.84 1.99 -9.77
C ASN A 95 2.32 2.44 -8.39
N MET A 96 1.82 1.49 -7.57
CA MET A 96 1.35 1.78 -6.22
C MET A 96 2.50 2.13 -5.26
N ASN A 97 3.65 1.46 -5.36
CA ASN A 97 4.79 1.74 -4.48
C ASN A 97 5.29 3.18 -4.59
N CYS A 98 5.26 3.74 -5.80
CA CYS A 98 5.71 5.11 -6.06
C CYS A 98 4.64 6.18 -5.77
N LYS A 99 3.39 5.78 -5.54
CA LYS A 99 2.25 6.70 -5.31
C LYS A 99 1.70 6.64 -3.90
N SER A 100 1.95 5.53 -3.20
CA SER A 100 1.48 5.31 -1.85
C SER A 100 2.54 5.78 -0.87
N CYS A 101 2.12 6.56 0.11
CA CYS A 101 2.96 6.97 1.23
C CYS A 101 2.49 6.28 2.50
N LEU A 102 3.38 6.16 3.47
CA LEU A 102 3.07 5.56 4.77
C LEU A 102 3.37 6.51 5.91
N LEU A 103 2.57 6.37 6.97
CA LEU A 103 2.77 7.05 8.23
C LEU A 103 3.23 6.02 9.26
N SER A 104 4.55 5.93 9.46
CA SER A 104 5.13 5.05 10.50
C SER A 104 5.04 5.74 11.87
N VAL A 105 4.15 5.25 12.72
CA VAL A 105 3.89 5.69 14.10
C VAL A 105 3.69 4.49 15.02
N SER A 106 3.85 4.68 16.33
CA SER A 106 3.71 3.64 17.35
C SER A 106 2.69 4.00 18.41
N LYS A 107 2.01 3.00 18.99
CA LYS A 107 1.15 3.19 20.17
C LYS A 107 1.93 3.52 21.45
N THR A 108 3.26 3.33 21.47
CA THR A 108 4.10 3.57 22.64
C THR A 108 5.32 4.40 22.32
N ALA A 109 5.65 5.32 23.23
CA ALA A 109 6.91 6.08 23.23
C ALA A 109 8.07 5.31 23.89
N ARG A 110 7.80 4.15 24.49
CA ARG A 110 8.75 3.38 25.32
C ARG A 110 9.18 2.08 24.65
N ASN A 111 9.53 2.15 23.37
CA ASN A 111 10.08 0.99 22.65
C ASN A 111 11.59 1.19 22.42
N THR A 112 12.41 0.46 23.17
CA THR A 112 13.87 0.54 23.12
C THR A 112 14.42 0.27 21.72
N LEU A 113 13.84 -0.70 21.00
CA LEU A 113 14.25 -1.04 19.63
C LEU A 113 13.95 0.12 18.68
N MET A 114 12.78 0.74 18.79
CA MET A 114 12.41 1.91 18.00
C MET A 114 13.33 3.11 18.28
N TRP A 115 13.69 3.33 19.55
CA TRP A 115 14.67 4.35 19.91
C TRP A 115 16.05 4.10 19.29
N ALA A 116 16.49 2.84 19.26
CA ALA A 116 17.77 2.47 18.68
C ALA A 116 17.82 2.72 17.15
N HIS A 117 16.75 2.34 16.44
CA HIS A 117 16.72 2.36 14.97
C HIS A 117 16.20 3.67 14.36
N TYR A 118 15.21 4.32 14.99
CA TYR A 118 14.48 5.43 14.39
C TYR A 118 14.63 6.77 15.14
N ALA A 119 15.22 6.77 16.32
CA ALA A 119 15.53 7.99 17.07
C ALA A 119 17.04 8.13 17.32
N ASP A 120 17.83 8.03 16.24
CA ASP A 120 19.28 8.28 16.22
C ASP A 120 20.05 7.61 17.36
N LYS A 121 19.90 6.29 17.52
CA LYS A 121 20.55 5.51 18.58
C LYS A 121 20.33 6.10 19.97
N HIS A 122 19.06 6.36 20.31
CA HIS A 122 18.62 6.97 21.58
C HIS A 122 18.95 8.47 21.75
N LYS A 123 19.38 9.19 20.71
CA LYS A 123 19.71 10.64 20.78
C LYS A 123 18.70 11.53 20.06
N GLY A 124 17.71 10.93 19.42
CA GLY A 124 16.63 11.60 18.70
C GLY A 124 15.51 12.06 19.63
N THR A 125 14.32 12.20 19.07
CA THR A 125 13.14 12.71 19.78
C THR A 125 11.89 11.96 19.35
N ILE A 126 10.87 12.01 20.19
CA ILE A 126 9.54 11.49 19.91
C ILE A 126 8.55 12.63 19.92
N ILE A 127 7.66 12.65 18.93
CA ILE A 127 6.49 13.53 18.89
C ILE A 127 5.24 12.67 19.09
N GLY A 128 4.39 13.07 20.03
CA GLY A 128 3.04 12.54 20.17
C GLY A 128 2.10 13.30 19.24
N ILE A 129 1.36 12.57 18.42
CA ILE A 129 0.37 13.11 17.49
C ILE A 129 -1.00 12.67 17.98
N ASP A 130 -1.88 13.63 18.24
CA ASP A 130 -3.25 13.35 18.67
C ASP A 130 -4.17 13.10 17.47
N PHE A 131 -4.45 11.83 17.20
CA PHE A 131 -5.26 11.43 16.05
C PHE A 131 -6.75 11.70 16.27
N ASP A 132 -7.23 11.82 17.51
CA ASP A 132 -8.63 12.17 17.78
C ASP A 132 -8.94 13.57 17.26
N ASN A 133 -7.98 14.48 17.37
CA ASN A 133 -8.08 15.86 16.86
C ASN A 133 -7.86 15.97 15.34
N ILE A 134 -7.05 15.10 14.75
CA ILE A 134 -6.77 15.14 13.30
C ILE A 134 -7.92 14.52 12.49
N PHE A 135 -8.53 13.45 13.00
CA PHE A 135 -9.59 12.71 12.30
C PHE A 135 -10.86 12.58 13.14
N PRO A 136 -11.53 13.70 13.48
CA PRO A 136 -12.74 13.67 14.28
C PRO A 136 -13.81 12.84 13.55
N ASN A 137 -14.37 11.84 14.24
CA ASN A 137 -15.43 10.93 13.76
C ASN A 137 -15.05 9.98 12.60
N SER A 138 -13.76 9.72 12.36
CA SER A 138 -13.36 8.84 11.26
C SER A 138 -13.79 7.37 11.42
N GLY A 139 -14.18 6.93 12.62
CA GLY A 139 -14.49 5.52 12.89
C GLY A 139 -13.32 4.57 12.66
N ILE A 140 -12.12 5.12 12.38
CA ILE A 140 -10.91 4.36 12.15
C ILE A 140 -10.38 3.92 13.51
N ASN A 141 -10.70 2.68 13.88
CA ASN A 141 -9.98 2.00 14.96
C ASN A 141 -8.59 1.65 14.45
N PHE A 142 -7.56 2.30 14.99
CA PHE A 142 -6.16 1.96 14.70
C PHE A 142 -5.80 0.60 15.33
N THR A 143 -6.20 -0.49 14.67
CA THR A 143 -5.66 -1.83 14.90
C THR A 143 -4.29 -1.92 14.23
N VAL A 144 -3.27 -1.49 14.99
CA VAL A 144 -1.88 -1.95 14.81
C VAL A 144 -1.71 -3.24 15.57
#